data_AF-A0A6L6Q9B2-F1
#
_entry.id   AF-A0A6L6Q9B2-F1
#
_cell.length_a   1.000
_cell.length_b   1.000
_cell.length_c   1.000
_cell.angle_alpha   90.00
_cell.angle_beta   90.00
_cell.angle_gamma   90.00
#
_symmetry.space_group_name_H-M   'P 1'
#
loop_
_entity.id
_entity.type
_entity.pdbx_description
1 polymer ?
#
loop_
_entity_poly.entity_id
_entity_poly.type
_entity_poly.pdbx_seq_one_letter_code
_entity_poly.pdbx_strand_id
1 'polypeptide(L)'
;QLSSKLRQQLGVAITIQDIFNCKTVEALCVQLRSQAGGPARQAVSEQGLLSGSFALLPVQSWFFENAFAAAQHWNQSFLVRTPAL
;
A
#
# COMPACT_ATOMS: atom_id res chain seq x y z
N GLN A 1 5.68 5.27 -1.84
CA GLN A 1 5.47 6.68 -1.43
C GLN A 1 4.77 7.51 -2.50
N LEU A 2 5.30 7.63 -3.72
CA LEU A 2 4.72 8.45 -4.81
C LEU A 2 3.24 8.12 -5.13
N SER A 3 2.92 6.85 -5.47
CA SER A 3 1.54 6.43 -5.80
C SER A 3 0.53 6.76 -4.69
N SER A 4 0.91 6.56 -3.41
CA SER A 4 0.05 6.91 -2.28
C SER A 4 -0.21 8.41 -2.17
N LYS A 5 0.83 9.23 -2.37
CA LYS A 5 0.71 10.69 -2.30
C LYS A 5 -0.15 11.24 -3.43
N LEU A 6 0.04 10.76 -4.66
CA LEU A 6 -0.80 11.16 -5.81
C LEU A 6 -2.27 10.78 -5.61
N ARG A 7 -2.51 9.57 -5.07
CA ARG A 7 -3.87 9.14 -4.74
C ARG A 7 -4.50 10.01 -3.64
N GLN A 8 -3.78 10.31 -2.57
CA GLN A 8 -4.29 11.08 -1.43
C GLN A 8 -4.47 12.57 -1.73
N GLN A 9 -3.54 13.19 -2.45
CA GLN A 9 -3.52 14.64 -2.68
C GLN A 9 -4.23 15.06 -3.97
N LEU A 10 -4.20 14.21 -5.00
CA LEU A 10 -4.73 14.56 -6.34
C LEU A 10 -5.83 13.60 -6.82
N GLY A 11 -6.17 12.56 -6.05
CA GLY A 11 -7.15 11.55 -6.47
C GLY A 11 -6.67 10.69 -7.65
N VAL A 12 -5.40 10.80 -8.05
CA VAL A 12 -4.83 10.10 -9.20
C VAL A 12 -4.25 8.76 -8.76
N ALA A 13 -4.79 7.68 -9.31
CA ALA A 13 -4.23 6.35 -9.14
C ALA A 13 -3.16 6.09 -10.20
N ILE A 14 -1.95 5.71 -9.76
CA ILE A 14 -0.90 5.19 -10.65
C ILE A 14 -0.41 3.83 -10.17
N THR A 15 0.00 3.00 -11.12
CA THR A 15 0.62 1.71 -10.86
C THR A 15 2.14 1.85 -10.71
N ILE A 16 2.78 0.80 -10.19
CA ILE A 16 4.24 0.70 -10.18
C ILE A 16 4.79 0.62 -11.61
N GLN A 17 4.05 -0.02 -12.52
CA GLN A 17 4.43 -0.13 -13.92
C GLN A 17 4.49 1.25 -14.61
N ASP A 18 3.55 2.15 -14.30
CA ASP A 18 3.59 3.53 -14.82
C ASP A 18 4.88 4.24 -14.39
N ILE A 19 5.33 4.04 -13.15
CA ILE A 19 6.57 4.65 -12.64
C ILE A 19 7.81 4.11 -13.37
N PHE A 20 7.86 2.81 -13.65
CA PHE A 20 8.99 2.20 -14.35
C PHE A 20 9.02 2.52 -15.85
N ASN A 21 7.84 2.66 -16.47
CA ASN A 21 7.71 3.01 -17.88
C ASN A 21 7.93 4.50 -18.12
N CYS A 22 7.46 5.35 -17.21
CA CYS A 22 7.57 6.80 -17.29
C CYS A 22 8.65 7.31 -16.33
N LYS A 23 9.92 7.16 -16.75
CA LYS A 23 11.10 7.49 -15.93
C LYS A 23 11.36 8.98 -15.72
N THR A 24 10.49 9.85 -16.22
CA THR A 24 10.55 11.31 -16.04
C THR A 24 9.18 11.84 -15.64
N VAL A 25 9.17 12.99 -14.95
CA VAL A 25 7.92 13.67 -14.57
C VAL A 25 7.08 14.01 -15.80
N GLU A 26 7.73 14.49 -16.87
CA GLU A 26 7.07 14.82 -18.14
C GLU A 26 6.38 13.60 -18.74
N ALA A 27 7.08 12.47 -18.87
CA ALA A 27 6.52 11.25 -19.44
C ALA A 27 5.33 10.75 -18.60
N LEU A 28 5.42 10.83 -17.27
CA LEU A 28 4.34 10.44 -16.38
C LEU A 28 3.13 11.35 -16.53
N CYS A 29 3.33 12.66 -16.67
CA CYS A 29 2.26 13.62 -16.92
C CYS A 29 1.55 13.37 -18.26
N VAL A 30 2.30 13.08 -19.32
CA VAL A 30 1.73 12.72 -20.64
C VAL A 30 0.88 11.46 -20.54
N GLN A 31 1.41 10.42 -19.87
CA GLN A 31 0.69 9.16 -19.67
C GLN A 31 -0.57 9.33 -18.80
N LEU A 32 -0.50 10.13 -17.75
CA LEU A 32 -1.65 10.41 -16.88
C LEU A 32 -2.76 11.16 -17.63
N ARG A 33 -2.39 12.11 -18.50
CA ARG A 33 -3.36 12.83 -19.35
C ARG A 33 -4.03 11.91 -20.36
N SER A 34 -3.30 10.96 -20.95
CA SER A 34 -3.88 10.00 -21.90
C SER A 34 -4.86 9.03 -21.21
N GLN A 35 -4.67 8.77 -19.91
CA GLN A 35 -5.54 7.91 -19.10
C GLN A 35 -6.69 8.67 -18.40
N ALA A 36 -6.81 9.99 -18.58
CA ALA A 36 -7.72 10.88 -17.84
C ALA A 36 -9.24 10.66 -18.08
N GLY A 37 -9.63 9.57 -18.76
CA GLY A 37 -11.02 9.14 -18.93
C GLY A 37 -11.36 7.78 -18.32
N GLY A 38 -10.39 7.08 -17.72
CA GLY A 38 -10.64 5.83 -17.03
C GLY A 38 -11.34 6.06 -15.69
N PRO A 39 -12.26 5.18 -15.25
CA PRO A 39 -12.88 5.33 -13.95
C PRO A 39 -11.78 5.32 -12.88
N ALA A 40 -11.67 6.41 -12.11
CA ALA A 40 -10.87 6.41 -10.91
C ALA A 40 -11.41 5.28 -10.02
N ARG A 41 -10.67 4.18 -9.94
CA ARG A 41 -11.05 3.03 -9.12
C ARG A 41 -10.87 3.45 -7.68
N GLN A 42 -11.92 4.07 -7.13
CA GLN A 42 -11.96 4.49 -5.75
C GLN A 42 -11.78 3.23 -4.92
N ALA A 43 -10.65 3.14 -4.21
CA ALA A 43 -10.43 2.05 -3.29
C ALA A 43 -11.50 2.18 -2.21
N VAL A 44 -12.51 1.32 -2.25
CA VAL A 44 -13.49 1.21 -1.18
C VAL A 44 -12.74 0.63 0.01
N SER A 45 -12.35 1.50 0.92
CA SER A 45 -11.78 1.11 2.21
C SER A 45 -12.92 0.92 3.19
N GLU A 46 -12.96 -0.23 3.88
CA GLU A 46 -13.79 -0.39 5.06
C GLU A 46 -13.21 0.47 6.19
N GLN A 47 -14.03 1.33 6.79
CA GLN A 47 -13.63 2.25 7.87
C GLN A 47 -14.36 1.95 9.19
N GLY A 48 -15.28 0.98 9.19
CA GLY A 48 -15.99 0.53 10.37
C GLY A 48 -15.19 -0.48 11.21
N LEU A 49 -15.78 -0.87 12.34
CA LEU A 49 -15.23 -1.91 13.19
C LEU A 49 -15.35 -3.27 12.51
N LEU A 50 -14.21 -3.89 12.23
CA LEU A 50 -14.17 -5.23 11.62
C LEU A 50 -14.44 -6.30 12.69
N SER A 51 -15.30 -7.27 12.36
CA SER A 51 -15.55 -8.46 13.20
C SER A 51 -15.81 -9.70 12.34
N GLY A 52 -15.72 -10.88 12.95
CA GLY A 52 -15.88 -12.18 12.27
C GLY A 52 -14.57 -12.86 11.91
N SER A 53 -14.68 -14.02 11.25
CA SER A 53 -13.54 -14.82 10.80
C SER A 53 -13.15 -14.49 9.36
N PHE A 54 -11.86 -14.55 9.05
CA PHE A 54 -11.33 -14.43 7.70
C PHE A 54 -10.25 -15.49 7.47
N ALA A 55 -10.04 -15.86 6.20
CA ALA A 55 -8.99 -16.80 5.84
C ALA A 55 -7.61 -16.14 5.97
N LEU A 56 -6.61 -16.93 6.35
CA LEU A 56 -5.24 -16.47 6.40
C LEU A 56 -4.77 -16.01 5.00
N LEU A 57 -4.06 -14.88 4.97
CA LEU A 57 -3.32 -14.44 3.80
C LEU A 57 -2.17 -15.41 3.50
N PRO A 58 -1.69 -15.52 2.25
CA PRO A 58 -0.60 -16.44 1.91
C PRO A 58 0.65 -16.31 2.79
N VAL A 59 1.03 -15.06 3.14
CA VAL A 59 2.16 -14.80 4.04
C VAL A 59 1.90 -15.25 5.48
N GLN A 60 0.64 -15.23 5.92
CA GLN A 60 0.25 -15.73 7.24
C GLN A 60 0.23 -17.25 7.25
N SER A 61 -0.32 -17.90 6.21
CA SER A 61 -0.29 -19.36 6.07
C SER A 61 1.14 -19.89 6.09
N TRP A 62 2.02 -19.29 5.29
CA TRP A 62 3.45 -19.62 5.29
C TRP A 62 4.05 -19.50 6.70
N PHE A 63 3.76 -18.44 7.45
CA PHE A 63 4.29 -18.28 8.80
C PHE A 63 3.87 -19.43 9.74
N PHE A 64 2.60 -19.82 9.74
CA PHE A 64 2.11 -20.90 10.61
C PHE A 64 2.56 -22.29 10.16
N GLU A 65 2.74 -22.51 8.86
CA GLU A 65 3.27 -23.76 8.29
C GLU A 65 4.72 -24.05 8.72
N ASN A 66 5.52 -23.02 9.00
CA ASN A 66 6.92 -23.18 9.41
C ASN A 66 7.11 -23.64 10.87
N ALA A 67 6.04 -23.67 11.68
CA ALA A 67 6.05 -24.19 13.06
C ALA A 67 7.23 -23.71 13.92
N PHE A 68 7.51 -22.40 13.91
CA PHE A 68 8.63 -21.81 14.67
C PHE A 68 8.55 -22.14 16.17
N ALA A 69 9.69 -22.53 16.76
CA ALA A 69 9.78 -22.92 18.17
C ALA A 69 9.29 -21.84 19.16
N ALA A 70 9.36 -20.56 18.78
CA ALA A 70 8.84 -19.43 19.54
C ALA A 70 8.10 -18.46 18.62
N ALA A 71 7.02 -18.91 17.97
CA ALA A 71 6.21 -18.09 17.06
C ALA A 71 5.71 -16.77 17.69
N GLN A 72 5.50 -16.74 19.00
CA GLN A 72 5.11 -15.54 19.75
C GLN A 72 6.23 -14.48 19.86
N HIS A 73 7.46 -14.80 19.47
CA HIS A 73 8.60 -13.87 19.44
C HIS A 73 8.93 -13.39 18.01
N TRP A 74 7.93 -13.33 17.13
CA TRP A 74 8.07 -12.79 15.78
C TRP A 74 7.70 -11.30 15.75
N ASN A 75 8.58 -10.47 16.29
CA ASN A 75 8.29 -9.06 16.61
C ASN A 75 8.97 -8.08 15.66
N GLN A 76 8.36 -6.90 15.46
CA GLN A 76 8.97 -5.74 14.81
C GLN A 76 9.03 -4.59 15.83
N SER A 77 10.22 -4.03 16.06
CA SER A 77 10.42 -2.94 17.02
C SER A 77 11.16 -1.77 16.38
N PHE A 78 10.74 -0.54 16.69
CA PHE A 78 11.39 0.69 16.28
C PHE A 78 11.34 1.73 17.41
N LEU A 79 12.31 2.63 17.44
CA LEU A 79 12.39 3.73 18.40
C LEU A 79 12.30 5.05 17.64
N VAL A 80 11.47 5.98 18.12
CA VAL A 80 11.36 7.34 17.57
C VAL A 80 11.70 8.34 18.67
N ARG A 81 12.58 9.28 18.37
CA ARG A 81 12.87 10.42 19.25
C ARG A 81 12.04 11.62 18.80
N THR A 82 11.25 12.17 19.69
CA THR A 82 10.49 13.41 19.47
C THR A 82 11.21 14.62 20.09
N PRO A 83 10.93 15.85 19.63
CA PRO A 83 11.36 17.07 20.32
C PRO A 83 10.87 17.11 21.78
N ALA A 84 11.53 17.91 22.63
CA ALA A 84 11.01 18.21 23.96
C ALA A 84 9.69 19.01 23.83
N LEU A 85 8.72 18.70 24.70
CA LEU A 85 7.43 19.41 24.78
C LEU A 85 7.62 20.87 25.18
#